data_AF-A0A4V6N8T4-F1
#
_entry.id   AF-A0A4V6N8T4-F1
#
_cell.length_a   1.000
_cell.length_b   1.000
_cell.length_c   1.000
_cell.angle_alpha   90.00
_cell.angle_beta   90.00
_cell.angle_gamma   90.00
#
_symmetry.space_group_name_H-M   'P 1'
#
loop_
_entity.id
_entity.type
_entity.pdbx_description
1 polymer ?
#
loop_
_entity_poly.entity_id
_entity_poly.type
_entity_poly.pdbx_seq_one_letter_code
_entity_poly.pdbx_strand_id
1 'polypeptide(L)'
;MYLHELAADENGRSFAAVVNRKLGLGVVIDFDASLFPYFMEWKSTGAGDYVVGLEPSNSSVHGRGWHEQRGDLHAIAPAGQRTQVPDLHRHRRRGRD
;
A
#
# COMPACT_ATOMS: atom_id res chain seq x y z
N MET A 1 13.28 -4.50 2.76
CA MET A 1 11.81 -4.62 2.84
C MET A 1 11.40 -4.25 4.25
N TYR A 2 10.48 -3.31 4.41
CA TYR A 2 9.89 -2.96 5.71
C TYR A 2 8.42 -3.35 5.72
N LEU A 3 7.96 -3.89 6.84
CA LEU A 3 6.57 -4.28 7.06
C LEU A 3 5.94 -3.29 8.03
N HIS A 4 4.80 -2.74 7.65
CA HIS A 4 4.11 -1.73 8.44
C HIS A 4 2.74 -2.25 8.87
N GLU A 5 2.42 -2.04 10.14
CA GLU A 5 1.04 -2.03 10.62
C GLU A 5 0.51 -0.61 10.45
N LEU A 6 -0.52 -0.45 9.62
CA LEU A 6 -1.09 0.85 9.33
C LEU A 6 -2.31 1.11 10.21
N ALA A 7 -2.41 2.35 10.71
CA ALA A 7 -3.66 2.83 11.26
C ALA A 7 -4.70 3.00 10.15
N ALA A 8 -5.97 2.84 10.51
CA ALA A 8 -7.10 3.15 9.66
C ALA A 8 -7.95 4.24 10.31
N ASP A 9 -8.62 5.05 9.49
CA ASP A 9 -9.60 6.02 9.96
C ASP A 9 -10.93 5.34 10.38
N GLU A 10 -11.90 6.15 10.78
CA GLU A 10 -13.23 5.71 11.23
C GLU A 10 -14.01 4.94 10.13
N ASN A 11 -13.64 5.13 8.86
CA ASN A 11 -14.24 4.44 7.72
C ASN A 11 -13.43 3.22 7.28
N GLY A 12 -12.39 2.83 8.03
CA GLY A 12 -11.51 1.72 7.68
C GLY A 12 -10.53 2.03 6.55
N ARG A 13 -10.36 3.30 6.17
CA ARG A 13 -9.42 3.71 5.11
C ARG A 13 -8.05 3.98 5.70
N SER A 14 -7.02 3.65 4.93
CA SER A 14 -5.63 3.99 5.23
C SER A 14 -4.95 4.52 3.98
N PHE A 15 -3.76 5.10 4.14
CA PHE A 15 -3.00 5.62 3.02
C PHE A 15 -1.49 5.58 3.28
N ALA A 16 -0.73 5.62 2.19
CA ALA A 16 0.71 5.85 2.21
C ALA A 16 1.09 6.91 1.17
N ALA A 17 2.15 7.67 1.44
CA ALA A 17 2.54 8.78 0.58
C ALA A 17 4.06 8.92 0.45
N VAL A 18 4.50 9.29 -0.76
CA VAL A 18 5.86 9.75 -1.04
C VAL A 18 5.80 11.24 -1.34
N VAL A 19 6.54 12.03 -0.56
CA VAL A 19 6.52 13.50 -0.65
C VAL A 19 7.91 14.04 -0.95
N ASN A 20 8.06 14.72 -2.08
CA ASN A 20 9.22 15.53 -2.39
C ASN A 20 8.94 17.00 -2.06
N ARG A 21 9.33 17.42 -0.85
CA ARG A 21 9.07 18.78 -0.35
C ARG A 21 9.77 19.86 -1.18
N LYS A 22 10.99 19.59 -1.67
CA LYS A 22 11.79 20.54 -2.46
C LYS A 22 11.12 20.86 -3.80
N LEU A 23 10.59 19.84 -4.48
CA LEU A 23 9.86 20.00 -5.74
C LEU A 23 8.38 20.33 -5.53
N GLY A 24 7.89 20.28 -4.30
CA GLY A 24 6.47 20.44 -3.98
C GLY A 24 5.61 19.35 -4.60
N LEU A 25 6.12 18.13 -4.76
CA LEU A 25 5.41 16.99 -5.35
C LEU A 25 5.02 15.97 -4.29
N GLY A 26 3.88 15.31 -4.49
CA GLY A 26 3.44 14.18 -3.67
C GLY A 26 2.67 13.17 -4.51
N VAL A 27 2.84 11.89 -4.16
CA VAL A 27 1.98 10.81 -4.62
C VAL A 27 1.41 10.13 -3.38
N VAL A 28 0.10 9.92 -3.36
CA VAL A 28 -0.62 9.25 -2.29
C VAL A 28 -1.36 8.06 -2.88
N ILE A 29 -1.27 6.92 -2.22
CA ILE A 29 -2.14 5.78 -2.45
C ILE A 29 -2.99 5.58 -1.20
N ASP A 30 -4.31 5.67 -1.34
CA ASP A 30 -5.25 5.38 -0.26
C ASP A 30 -6.15 4.21 -0.64
N PHE A 31 -6.56 3.47 0.38
CA PHE A 31 -7.18 2.16 0.20
C PHE A 31 -7.98 1.77 1.43
N ASP A 32 -8.90 0.82 1.24
CA ASP A 32 -9.61 0.15 2.33
C ASP A 32 -8.63 -0.83 3.00
N ALA A 33 -8.32 -0.57 4.27
CA ALA A 33 -7.37 -1.37 5.04
C ALA A 33 -7.91 -2.78 5.34
N SER A 34 -9.24 -2.98 5.30
CA SER A 34 -9.85 -4.31 5.43
C SER A 34 -9.64 -5.17 4.17
N LEU A 35 -9.47 -4.52 3.01
CA LEU A 35 -9.15 -5.17 1.74
C LEU A 35 -7.63 -5.33 1.55
N PHE A 36 -6.83 -4.40 2.06
CA PHE A 36 -5.36 -4.46 2.02
C PHE A 36 -4.76 -4.44 3.43
N PRO A 37 -4.89 -5.53 4.20
CA PRO A 37 -4.42 -5.59 5.59
C PRO A 37 -2.89 -5.65 5.74
N TYR A 38 -2.14 -5.84 4.65
CA TYR A 38 -0.68 -5.85 4.65
C TYR A 38 -0.14 -4.64 3.92
N PHE A 39 0.93 -4.04 4.45
CA PHE A 39 1.65 -3.00 3.75
C PHE A 39 3.16 -3.24 3.79
N MET A 40 3.74 -3.32 2.60
CA MET A 40 5.18 -3.44 2.39
C MET A 40 5.73 -2.10 1.88
N GLU A 41 6.87 -1.69 2.43
CA GLU A 41 7.70 -0.63 1.84
C GLU A 41 9.00 -1.24 1.31
N TRP A 42 9.19 -1.14 0.00
CA TRP A 42 10.45 -1.49 -0.65
C TRP A 42 11.20 -0.22 -1.06
N LYS A 43 12.51 -0.19 -0.83
CA LYS A 43 13.38 0.94 -1.21
C LYS A 43 14.61 0.41 -1.92
N SER A 44 14.85 0.91 -3.11
CA SER A 44 16.14 0.82 -3.79
C SER A 44 16.76 2.21 -3.80
N THR A 45 17.96 2.32 -3.21
CA THR A 45 18.71 3.59 -3.13
C THR A 45 20.00 3.50 -3.93
N GLY A 46 20.10 2.55 -4.86
CA GLY A 46 21.26 2.34 -5.71
C GLY A 46 21.36 3.40 -6.81
N ALA A 47 22.58 3.64 -7.30
CA ALA A 47 22.75 4.48 -8.48
C ALA A 47 22.10 3.80 -9.70
N GLY A 48 21.25 4.53 -10.41
CA GLY A 48 20.46 3.99 -11.53
C GLY A 48 19.17 3.27 -11.13
N ASP A 49 18.93 3.05 -9.83
CA ASP A 49 17.74 2.41 -9.29
C ASP A 49 17.32 3.10 -7.98
N TYR A 50 16.86 4.35 -8.11
CA TYR A 50 16.39 5.17 -6.99
C TYR A 50 14.86 5.18 -6.97
N VAL A 51 14.29 4.17 -6.32
CA VAL A 51 12.85 3.86 -6.35
C VAL A 51 12.37 3.53 -4.94
N VAL A 52 11.12 3.89 -4.66
CA VAL A 52 10.37 3.40 -3.50
C VAL A 52 9.07 2.76 -3.98
N GLY A 53 8.80 1.56 -3.49
CA GLY A 53 7.53 0.85 -3.65
C GLY A 53 6.63 1.07 -2.44
N LEU A 54 5.40 1.53 -2.69
CA LEU A 54 4.30 1.52 -1.72
C LEU A 54 3.40 0.34 -2.11
N GLU A 55 3.36 -0.69 -1.27
CA GLU A 55 2.75 -1.97 -1.63
C GLU A 55 1.63 -2.34 -0.63
N PRO A 56 0.44 -1.71 -0.72
CA PRO A 56 -0.75 -2.24 -0.07
C PRO A 56 -1.10 -3.59 -0.70
N SER A 57 -1.30 -4.60 0.13
CA SER A 57 -1.44 -5.98 -0.29
C SER A 57 -2.50 -6.71 0.52
N ASN A 58 -3.20 -7.63 -0.15
CA ASN A 58 -4.10 -8.57 0.50
C ASN A 58 -3.36 -9.78 1.10
N SER A 59 -2.06 -9.94 0.83
CA SER A 59 -1.27 -11.06 1.31
C SER A 59 0.09 -10.58 1.82
N SER A 60 0.60 -11.27 2.82
CA SER A 60 1.93 -11.03 3.37
C SER A 60 3.03 -11.44 2.40
N VAL A 61 4.18 -10.75 2.46
CA VAL A 61 5.40 -11.11 1.73
C VAL A 61 5.91 -12.52 2.09
N HIS A 62 5.52 -13.06 3.24
CA HIS A 62 5.88 -14.42 3.67
C HIS A 62 5.18 -15.52 2.85
N GLY A 63 4.17 -15.16 2.05
CA GLY A 63 3.51 -16.05 1.10
C GLY A 63 2.54 -17.04 1.74
N ARG A 64 2.04 -17.97 0.90
CA ARG A 64 0.92 -18.87 1.22
C ARG A 64 1.14 -19.71 2.48
N GLY A 65 2.31 -20.34 2.62
CA GLY A 65 2.55 -21.27 3.74
C GLY A 65 2.47 -20.57 5.10
N TRP A 66 2.83 -19.30 5.17
CA TRP A 66 2.69 -18.48 6.37
C TRP A 66 1.22 -18.26 6.74
N HIS A 67 0.37 -18.00 5.74
CA HIS A 67 -1.07 -17.83 5.94
C HIS A 67 -1.79 -19.13 6.30
N GLU A 68 -1.38 -20.27 5.69
CA GLU A 68 -1.92 -21.59 6.02
C GLU A 68 -1.63 -21.96 7.48
N GLN A 69 -0.41 -21.71 7.97
CA GLN A 69 -0.03 -21.97 9.37
C GLN A 69 -0.83 -21.14 10.38
N ARG A 70 -1.26 -19.94 9.98
CA ARG A 70 -2.05 -19.02 10.80
C ARG A 70 -3.55 -19.22 10.67
N GLY A 71 -3.98 -20.02 9.70
CA GLY A 71 -5.40 -20.23 9.39
C GLY A 71 -6.10 -18.98 8.82
N ASP A 72 -5.34 -18.00 8.32
CA ASP A 72 -5.85 -16.73 7.78
C ASP A 72 -5.73 -16.62 6.26
N LEU A 73 -5.46 -17.75 5.57
CA LEU A 73 -5.39 -17.81 4.12
C LEU A 73 -6.69 -17.36 3.46
N HIS A 74 -6.58 -16.28 2.67
CA HIS A 74 -7.70 -15.77 1.89
C HIS A 74 -8.17 -16.79 0.83
N ALA A 75 -9.48 -17.02 0.80
CA ALA A 75 -10.13 -17.91 -0.16
C ALA A 75 -11.36 -17.22 -0.78
N ILE A 76 -11.64 -17.55 -2.04
CA ILE A 76 -12.83 -17.13 -2.77
C ILE A 76 -13.55 -18.39 -3.22
N ALA A 77 -14.86 -18.45 -2.99
CA ALA A 77 -15.69 -19.60 -3.38
C ALA A 77 -15.71 -19.78 -4.91
N PRO A 78 -16.08 -20.96 -5.44
CA PRO A 78 -16.36 -21.13 -6.85
C PRO A 78 -17.35 -20.07 -7.36
N ALA A 79 -17.02 -19.43 -8.49
CA ALA A 79 -17.74 -18.27 -9.05
C ALA A 79 -17.82 -17.02 -8.14
N GLY A 80 -17.09 -16.99 -7.02
CA GLY A 80 -16.96 -15.81 -6.17
C GLY A 80 -16.05 -14.75 -6.79
N GLN A 81 -16.28 -13.50 -6.43
CA GLN A 81 -15.48 -12.36 -6.86
C GLN A 81 -15.22 -11.44 -5.66
N ARG A 82 -14.02 -10.84 -5.62
CA ARG A 82 -13.71 -9.72 -4.74
C ARG A 82 -12.96 -8.67 -5.56
N THR A 83 -13.44 -7.44 -5.50
CA THR A 83 -12.85 -6.30 -6.20
C THR A 83 -12.14 -5.42 -5.19
N GLN A 84 -10.92 -5.00 -5.50
CA GLN A 84 -10.08 -4.15 -4.66
C GLN A 84 -9.46 -3.09 -5.56
N VAL A 85 -9.80 -1.82 -5.30
CA VAL A 85 -9.30 -0.69 -6.10
C VAL A 85 -8.70 0.32 -5.13
N PRO A 86 -7.37 0.49 -5.11
CA PRO A 86 -6.75 1.60 -4.41
C PRO A 86 -6.88 2.87 -5.27
N ASP A 87 -7.00 4.00 -4.59
CA ASP A 87 -7.05 5.32 -5.21
C ASP A 87 -5.65 5.92 -5.26
N LEU A 88 -5.26 6.45 -6.42
CA LEU A 88 -3.93 7.06 -6.62
C LEU A 88 -4.08 8.56 -6.88
N HIS A 89 -3.53 9.36 -5.98
CA HIS A 89 -3.56 10.81 -6.07
C HIS A 89 -2.17 11.38 -6.35
N ARG A 90 -2.13 12.38 -7.25
CA ARG A 90 -0.93 13.17 -7.54
C ARG A 90 -1.14 14.59 -7.05
N HIS A 91 -0.22 15.08 -6.24
CA HIS A 91 -0.24 16.42 -5.69
C HIS A 91 0.96 17.23 -6.17
N ARG A 92 0.69 18.49 -6.52
CA ARG A 92 1.72 19.51 -6.78
C ARG A 92 1.32 20.79 -6.06
N ARG A 93 2.23 21.34 -5.25
CA ARG A 93 2.04 22.66 -4.65
C ARG A 93 1.95 23.68 -5.77
N ARG A 94 0.87 24.48 -5.78
CA ARG A 94 0.78 25.67 -6.64
C ARG A 94 1.76 26.73 -6.11
N GLY A 95 2.34 27.50 -7.00
CA GLY A 95 3.21 28.63 -6.63
C GLY A 95 2.45 29.58 -5.70
N ARG A 96 3.18 30.25 -4.81
CA ARG A 96 2.64 31.48 -4.20
C ARG A 96 2.69 32.54 -5.30
N ASP A 97 1.54 33.08 -5.65
CA ASP A 97 1.48 34.40 -6.29
C ASP A 97 2.07 35.46 -5.35
#